data_AF-A0A9W6WP48-F1
#
_entry.id   AF-A0A9W6WP48-F1
#
_cell.length_a   1.000
_cell.length_b   1.000
_cell.length_c   1.000
_cell.angle_alpha   90.00
_cell.angle_beta   90.00
_cell.angle_gamma   90.00
#
_symmetry.space_group_name_H-M   'P 1'
#
loop_
_entity.id
_entity.type
_entity.pdbx_description
1 polymer ?
#
loop_
_entity_poly.entity_id
_entity_poly.type
_entity_poly.pdbx_seq_one_letter_code
_entity_poly.pdbx_strand_id
1 'polypeptide(L)'
;MEGQDDARGAAAGKSATVLFDASKKEQFYPTSGLKKLARKLKPLCRVDVNKDDLSRDRIKDASVLVFAGVRERFSSTEFATLKEFLNGGGSILLMLGEGGEQTFDTNLNGWLKECVLQWQ
;
A
#
# COMPACT_ATOMS: atom_id res chain seq x y z
N MET A 1 23.73 37.92 20.45
CA MET A 1 24.04 36.71 19.66
C MET A 1 22.91 35.74 19.87
N GLU A 2 22.21 35.51 18.76
CA GLU A 2 21.06 34.62 18.65
C GLU A 2 21.35 33.20 19.14
N GLY A 3 20.28 32.58 19.63
CA GLY A 3 20.15 31.16 19.88
C GLY A 3 18.66 30.85 19.99
N GLN A 4 17.95 31.12 18.89
CA GLN A 4 16.54 30.81 18.71
C GLN A 4 16.46 29.27 18.57
N ASP A 5 16.26 28.58 19.69
CA ASP A 5 16.00 27.14 19.67
C ASP A 5 14.66 26.90 18.99
N ASP A 6 14.75 26.33 17.79
CA ASP A 6 13.68 26.02 16.88
C ASP A 6 12.54 25.24 17.55
N ALA A 7 11.47 25.96 17.85
CA ALA A 7 10.15 25.40 18.06
C ALA A 7 9.62 24.82 16.74
N ARG A 8 10.07 23.63 16.35
CA ARG A 8 9.27 22.73 15.51
C ARG A 8 8.63 21.69 16.41
N GLY A 9 7.51 22.11 17.01
CA GLY A 9 6.58 21.23 17.68
C GLY A 9 6.29 20.05 16.76
N ALA A 10 6.72 18.86 17.18
CA ALA A 10 6.29 17.61 16.60
C ALA A 10 4.77 17.59 16.74
N ALA A 11 4.06 17.82 15.62
CA ALA A 11 2.69 17.38 15.53
C ALA A 11 2.71 15.92 15.97
N ALA A 12 1.96 15.58 17.01
CA ALA A 12 1.68 14.20 17.39
C ALA A 12 0.83 13.57 16.27
N GLY A 13 1.44 13.44 15.09
CA GLY A 13 0.85 12.90 13.89
C GLY A 13 0.74 11.41 14.09
N LYS A 14 -0.44 10.85 13.79
CA LYS A 14 -0.65 9.40 13.74
C LYS A 14 0.56 8.76 13.07
N SER A 15 1.24 7.85 13.78
CA SER A 15 2.32 7.07 13.21
C SER A 15 1.80 6.42 11.93
N ALA A 16 2.38 6.77 10.79
CA ALA A 16 1.93 6.25 9.50
C ALA A 16 1.85 4.71 9.57
N THR A 17 0.83 4.12 8.95
CA THR A 17 0.71 2.66 8.88
C THR A 17 0.98 2.20 7.45
N VAL A 18 2.01 1.40 7.27
CA VAL A 18 2.28 0.68 6.03
C VAL A 18 1.67 -0.72 6.15
N LEU A 19 0.66 -0.99 5.34
CA LEU A 19 -0.03 -2.27 5.30
C LEU A 19 0.39 -3.03 4.04
N PHE A 20 1.09 -4.14 4.23
CA PHE A 20 1.47 -5.03 3.14
C PHE A 20 0.34 -6.03 2.89
N ASP A 21 -0.07 -6.19 1.64
CA ASP A 21 -1.08 -7.18 1.28
C ASP A 21 -0.45 -8.56 1.02
N ALA A 22 -1.18 -9.59 1.39
CA ALA A 22 -0.90 -11.00 1.11
C ALA A 22 -2.17 -11.77 0.72
N SER A 23 -3.28 -11.06 0.47
CA SER A 23 -4.61 -11.64 0.16
C SER A 23 -4.71 -12.11 -1.29
N LYS A 24 -3.95 -11.51 -2.21
CA LYS A 24 -3.93 -11.86 -3.65
C LYS A 24 -2.71 -12.69 -4.04
N LYS A 25 -2.27 -13.54 -3.10
CA LYS A 25 -1.12 -14.43 -3.24
C LYS A 25 0.16 -13.69 -3.62
N GLU A 26 0.34 -12.50 -3.06
CA GLU A 26 1.54 -11.69 -3.23
C GLU A 26 2.79 -12.54 -2.97
N GLN A 27 3.70 -12.51 -3.93
CA GLN A 27 4.98 -13.20 -3.81
C GLN A 27 5.78 -12.69 -2.60
N PHE A 28 5.64 -11.41 -2.29
CA PHE A 28 6.45 -10.72 -1.31
C PHE A 28 5.63 -9.96 -0.27
N TYR A 29 5.98 -10.12 0.99
CA TYR A 29 5.42 -9.41 2.14
C TYR A 29 6.41 -9.51 3.32
N PRO A 30 6.23 -8.85 4.47
CA PRO A 30 7.27 -8.78 5.51
C PRO A 30 7.88 -10.11 5.97
N THR A 31 7.09 -11.19 5.96
CA THR A 31 7.56 -12.54 6.29
C THR A 31 8.00 -13.37 5.07
N SER A 32 7.80 -12.88 3.85
CA SER A 32 8.22 -13.50 2.58
C SER A 32 9.02 -12.51 1.71
N GLY A 33 10.34 -12.61 1.69
CA GLY A 33 11.21 -11.78 0.83
C GLY A 33 11.45 -10.32 1.26
N LEU A 34 10.55 -9.68 2.03
CA LEU A 34 10.68 -8.26 2.43
C LEU A 34 11.11 -8.03 3.88
N LYS A 35 11.69 -9.03 4.55
CA LYS A 35 12.12 -8.94 5.96
C LYS A 35 13.09 -7.77 6.24
N LYS A 36 14.01 -7.51 5.32
CA LYS A 36 14.97 -6.39 5.43
C LYS A 36 14.28 -5.03 5.31
N LEU A 37 13.35 -4.89 4.36
CA LEU A 37 12.57 -3.67 4.18
C LEU A 37 11.70 -3.39 5.42
N ALA A 38 10.96 -4.38 5.90
CA ALA A 38 10.14 -4.26 7.10
C ALA A 38 10.98 -3.85 8.32
N ARG A 39 12.20 -4.40 8.48
CA ARG A 39 13.11 -4.00 9.58
C ARG A 39 13.53 -2.53 9.50
N LYS A 40 13.72 -1.99 8.29
CA LYS A 40 14.05 -0.57 8.09
C LYS A 40 12.85 0.36 8.27
N LEU A 41 11.64 -0.13 8.02
CA LEU A 41 10.39 0.65 8.15
C LEU A 41 9.90 0.74 9.60
N LYS A 42 10.02 -0.33 10.39
CA LYS A 42 9.54 -0.39 11.79
C LYS A 42 9.95 0.79 12.69
N PRO A 43 11.17 1.35 12.60
CA PRO A 43 11.54 2.54 13.38
C PRO A 43 10.83 3.83 12.94
N LEU A 44 10.29 3.87 11.71
CA LEU A 44 9.71 5.06 11.09
C LEU A 44 8.18 5.04 11.14
N CYS A 45 7.57 3.85 11.08
CA CYS A 45 6.13 3.68 10.91
C CYS A 45 5.64 2.33 11.46
N ARG A 46 4.32 2.22 11.65
CA ARG A 46 3.68 0.93 11.93
C ARG A 46 3.71 0.08 10.67
N VAL A 47 4.14 -1.17 10.79
CA VAL A 47 4.13 -2.15 9.70
C VAL A 47 3.16 -3.26 10.06
N ASP A 48 2.16 -3.48 9.21
CA ASP A 48 1.16 -4.54 9.36
C ASP A 48 1.02 -5.35 8.05
N VAL A 49 0.38 -6.52 8.13
CA VAL A 49 0.14 -7.41 6.98
C VAL A 49 -1.34 -7.75 6.90
N ASN A 50 -1.95 -7.52 5.74
CA ASN A 50 -3.28 -8.02 5.43
C ASN A 50 -3.19 -9.43 4.83
N LYS A 51 -4.01 -10.37 5.30
CA LYS A 51 -4.08 -11.73 4.77
C LYS A 51 -5.50 -12.13 4.34
N ASP A 52 -6.46 -11.28 4.64
CA ASP A 52 -7.88 -11.48 4.34
C ASP A 52 -8.28 -10.58 3.18
N ASP A 53 -9.44 -10.81 2.58
CA ASP A 53 -9.92 -10.00 1.47
C ASP A 53 -9.95 -8.50 1.81
N LEU A 54 -9.62 -7.67 0.83
CA LEU A 54 -9.59 -6.22 1.01
C LEU A 54 -11.00 -5.70 1.34
N SER A 55 -11.09 -5.01 2.47
CA SER A 55 -12.30 -4.32 2.91
C SER A 55 -11.96 -2.92 3.42
N ARG A 56 -12.93 -2.01 3.35
CA ARG A 56 -12.76 -0.62 3.85
C ARG A 56 -12.30 -0.61 5.31
N ASP A 57 -12.90 -1.47 6.14
CA ASP A 57 -12.53 -1.57 7.56
C ASP A 57 -11.11 -2.04 7.78
N ARG A 58 -10.58 -2.91 6.90
CA ARG A 58 -9.20 -3.40 7.02
C ARG A 58 -8.18 -2.33 6.64
N ILE A 59 -8.48 -1.50 5.64
CA ILE A 59 -7.52 -0.55 5.09
C ILE A 59 -7.68 0.89 5.61
N LYS A 60 -8.75 1.21 6.35
CA LYS A 60 -9.04 2.59 6.81
C LYS A 60 -7.93 3.26 7.63
N ASP A 61 -7.18 2.48 8.39
CA ASP A 61 -6.08 2.98 9.23
C ASP A 61 -4.73 2.96 8.51
N ALA A 62 -4.67 2.42 7.29
CA ALA A 62 -3.46 2.41 6.50
C ALA A 62 -3.18 3.80 5.91
N SER A 63 -1.93 4.21 5.95
CA SER A 63 -1.44 5.38 5.21
C SER A 63 -0.91 4.96 3.83
N VAL A 64 -0.29 3.79 3.77
CA VAL A 64 0.25 3.20 2.54
C VAL A 64 -0.16 1.74 2.43
N LEU A 65 -0.73 1.34 1.30
CA LEU A 65 -0.90 -0.06 0.92
C LEU A 65 0.26 -0.50 0.03
N VAL A 66 0.78 -1.70 0.27
CA VAL A 66 1.87 -2.27 -0.51
C VAL A 66 1.46 -3.63 -1.06
N PHE A 67 1.44 -3.74 -2.38
CA PHE A 67 1.17 -4.97 -3.12
C PHE A 67 2.45 -5.37 -3.86
N ALA A 68 3.01 -6.53 -3.53
CA ALA A 68 4.32 -6.93 -4.05
C ALA A 68 4.28 -8.32 -4.71
N GLY A 69 4.14 -8.31 -6.03
CA GLY A 69 4.04 -9.50 -6.85
C GLY A 69 2.67 -10.17 -6.74
N VAL A 70 1.59 -9.41 -6.95
CA VAL A 70 0.21 -9.90 -6.99
C VAL A 70 0.07 -11.03 -8.02
N ARG A 71 -0.64 -12.11 -7.66
CA ARG A 71 -0.81 -13.33 -8.48
C ARG A 71 -2.26 -13.77 -8.64
N GLU A 72 -3.19 -12.91 -8.25
CA GLU A 72 -4.62 -13.17 -8.31
C GLU A 72 -5.37 -11.92 -8.76
N ARG A 73 -6.55 -12.14 -9.32
CA ARG A 73 -7.42 -11.08 -9.82
C ARG A 73 -8.13 -10.39 -8.65
N PHE A 74 -8.32 -9.09 -8.78
CA PHE A 74 -9.18 -8.31 -7.92
C PHE A 74 -10.62 -8.36 -8.42
N SER A 75 -11.56 -8.37 -7.50
CA SER A 75 -12.96 -8.14 -7.78
C SER A 75 -13.25 -6.65 -7.98
N SER A 76 -14.39 -6.33 -8.59
CA SER A 76 -14.85 -4.95 -8.75
C SER A 76 -15.03 -4.24 -7.40
N THR A 77 -15.43 -4.96 -6.35
CA THR A 77 -15.62 -4.41 -5.00
C THR A 77 -14.28 -4.00 -4.36
N GLU A 78 -13.23 -4.80 -4.58
CA GLU A 78 -11.89 -4.48 -4.09
C GLU A 78 -11.31 -3.28 -4.82
N PHE A 79 -11.48 -3.20 -6.14
CA PHE A 79 -11.08 -2.01 -6.91
C PHE A 79 -11.82 -0.74 -6.48
N ALA A 80 -13.13 -0.83 -6.20
CA ALA A 80 -13.89 0.29 -5.65
C ALA A 80 -13.31 0.73 -4.29
N THR A 81 -12.99 -0.24 -3.43
CA THR A 81 -12.38 0.01 -2.11
C THR A 81 -11.00 0.69 -2.23
N LEU A 82 -10.15 0.25 -3.17
CA LEU A 82 -8.86 0.88 -3.44
C LEU A 82 -8.99 2.30 -4.01
N LYS A 83 -10.00 2.53 -4.86
CA LYS A 83 -10.28 3.85 -5.44
C LYS A 83 -10.71 4.84 -4.35
N GLU A 84 -11.60 4.42 -3.45
CA GLU A 84 -12.00 5.23 -2.30
C GLU A 84 -10.84 5.51 -1.36
N PHE A 85 -9.95 4.53 -1.15
CA PHE A 85 -8.75 4.71 -0.35
C PHE A 85 -7.82 5.79 -0.93
N LEU A 86 -7.59 5.78 -2.25
CA LEU A 86 -6.83 6.83 -2.95
C LEU A 86 -7.51 8.20 -2.83
N ASN A 87 -8.82 8.26 -3.05
CA ASN A 87 -9.59 9.51 -2.92
C ASN A 87 -9.58 10.06 -1.48
N GLY A 88 -9.44 9.19 -0.48
CA GLY A 88 -9.26 9.57 0.92
C GLY A 88 -7.85 10.05 1.28
N GLY A 89 -6.93 10.13 0.30
CA GLY A 89 -5.54 10.55 0.51
C GLY A 89 -4.58 9.41 0.88
N GLY A 90 -5.04 8.16 0.86
CA GLY A 90 -4.18 6.99 1.01
C GLY A 90 -3.24 6.83 -0.19
N SER A 91 -2.09 6.19 0.02
CA SER A 91 -1.12 5.92 -1.04
C SER A 91 -1.00 4.43 -1.33
N ILE A 92 -0.85 4.05 -2.60
CA ILE A 92 -0.68 2.65 -3.01
C ILE A 92 0.65 2.47 -3.72
N LEU A 93 1.45 1.50 -3.28
CA LEU A 93 2.64 1.00 -3.96
C LEU A 93 2.33 -0.37 -4.56
N LEU A 94 2.37 -0.46 -5.89
CA LEU A 94 2.22 -1.69 -6.65
C LEU A 94 3.55 -2.08 -7.29
N MET A 95 4.00 -3.31 -7.03
CA MET A 95 5.19 -3.88 -7.64
C MET A 95 4.81 -5.19 -8.33
N LEU A 96 5.14 -5.30 -9.62
CA LEU A 96 4.92 -6.50 -10.43
C LEU A 96 6.26 -7.12 -10.81
N GLY A 97 6.25 -8.44 -11.02
CA GLY A 97 7.41 -9.16 -11.53
C GLY A 97 7.57 -8.99 -13.04
N GLU A 98 8.69 -9.50 -13.55
CA GLU A 98 8.94 -9.58 -14.99
C GLU A 98 7.89 -10.45 -15.70
N GLY A 99 7.46 -10.06 -16.89
CA GLY A 99 6.38 -10.75 -17.64
C GLY A 99 4.97 -10.21 -17.37
N GLY A 100 4.82 -9.28 -16.42
CA GLY A 100 3.61 -8.47 -16.23
C GLY A 100 2.33 -9.27 -16.03
N GLU A 101 1.19 -8.70 -16.44
CA GLU A 101 -0.14 -9.30 -16.22
C GLU A 101 -0.31 -10.67 -16.89
N GLN A 102 0.29 -10.87 -18.06
CA GLN A 102 0.21 -12.14 -18.81
C GLN A 102 0.80 -13.32 -18.04
N THR A 103 1.78 -13.06 -17.17
CA THR A 103 2.47 -14.09 -16.41
C THR A 103 1.88 -14.28 -15.01
N PHE A 104 1.23 -13.25 -14.46
CA PHE A 104 0.80 -13.20 -13.06
C PHE A 104 -0.73 -13.32 -12.85
N ASP A 105 -1.51 -13.61 -13.90
CA ASP A 105 -2.99 -13.74 -13.89
C ASP A 105 -3.68 -12.71 -12.98
N THR A 106 -3.34 -11.45 -13.19
CA THR A 106 -3.96 -10.32 -12.50
C THR A 106 -4.80 -9.50 -13.49
N ASN A 107 -5.55 -8.53 -12.99
CA ASN A 107 -6.35 -7.59 -13.78
C ASN A 107 -6.00 -6.13 -13.47
N LEU A 108 -4.81 -5.90 -12.91
CA LEU A 108 -4.34 -4.60 -12.44
C LEU A 108 -4.22 -3.56 -13.54
N ASN A 109 -3.81 -3.91 -14.76
CA ASN A 109 -3.62 -2.91 -15.82
C ASN A 109 -4.93 -2.25 -16.24
N GLY A 110 -6.04 -3.00 -16.22
CA GLY A 110 -7.36 -2.45 -16.51
C GLY A 110 -7.73 -1.34 -15.52
N TRP A 111 -7.54 -1.62 -14.23
CA TRP A 111 -7.80 -0.66 -13.15
C TRP A 111 -6.81 0.52 -13.17
N LEU A 112 -5.51 0.27 -13.37
CA LEU A 112 -4.49 1.32 -13.46
C LEU A 112 -4.76 2.29 -14.61
N LYS A 113 -5.22 1.79 -15.77
CA LYS A 113 -5.61 2.65 -16.90
C LYS A 113 -6.76 3.56 -16.52
N GLU A 114 -7.80 3.02 -15.88
CA GLU A 114 -8.93 3.82 -15.41
C GLU A 114 -8.48 4.91 -14.41
N CYS A 115 -7.61 4.56 -13.48
CA CYS A 115 -7.08 5.51 -12.51
C CYS A 115 -6.26 6.62 -13.18
N VAL A 116 -5.36 6.30 -14.10
CA VAL A 116 -4.50 7.29 -14.79
C VAL A 116 -5.31 8.18 -15.74
N LEU A 117 -6.32 7.63 -16.42
CA LEU A 117 -7.16 8.38 -17.36
C LEU A 117 -8.15 9.34 -16.68
N GLN A 118 -8.39 9.23 -15.36
CA GLN A 118 -9.23 10.18 -14.62
C GLN A 118 -8.50 11.47 -14.20
N TRP A 119 -7.18 11.59 -14.38
CA TRP A 119 -6.40 12.79 -14.01
C TRP A 119 -6.15 13.75 -15.19
N GLN A 120 -6.99 13.75 -16.22
CA GLN A 120 -7.03 14.78 -17.27
C GLN A 120 -8.37 15.51 -17.24
#